data_AF-A0A2P2ID52-F1
#
_entry.id   AF-A0A2P2ID52-F1
#
_cell.length_a   1.000
_cell.length_b   1.000
_cell.length_c   1.000
_cell.angle_alpha   90.00
_cell.angle_beta   90.00
_cell.angle_gamma   90.00
#
_symmetry.space_group_name_H-M   'P 1'
#
loop_
_entity.id
_entity.type
_entity.pdbx_description
1 polymer ?
#
loop_
_entity_poly.entity_id
_entity_poly.type
_entity_poly.pdbx_seq_one_letter_code
_entity_poly.pdbx_strand_id
1 'polypeptide(L)'
;MRHKMNLTYKIKAKSQEEAVIKALKNYNFKKEKIVEIVEITKATSFFGFFKKDGEYEIQVGKTVKIVETKIENMVVETAEELLNKMGLVLNIKVLEARDHYVLINLCGEDNGIIIGKKGKTLNSFEYLLNSLCKSVKVEVDVEGFKAKRAETLRDLARKMAEKSLNTNKIVKLNPMPPRERKIIHEIVNKYKELDTFSEGRDPKRYIVIKRKK
;
A
#
# COMPACT_ATOMS: atom_id res chain seq x y z
N MET A 1 14.03 16.68 -20.11
CA MET A 1 14.21 15.30 -20.61
C MET A 1 14.79 14.44 -19.50
N ARG A 2 14.00 13.51 -18.92
CA ARG A 2 14.48 12.60 -17.86
C ARG A 2 15.34 11.51 -18.49
N HIS A 3 16.65 11.51 -18.24
CA HIS A 3 17.52 10.41 -18.63
C HIS A 3 17.13 9.17 -17.84
N LYS A 4 16.47 8.21 -18.49
CA LYS A 4 16.29 6.86 -17.95
C LYS A 4 17.66 6.19 -18.00
N MET A 5 18.34 6.07 -16.85
CA MET A 5 19.56 5.27 -16.78
C MET A 5 19.17 3.79 -16.83
N ASN A 6 19.50 3.14 -17.94
CA ASN A 6 19.39 1.69 -18.10
C ASN A 6 20.62 1.02 -17.46
N LEU A 7 20.41 -0.14 -16.84
CA LEU A 7 21.51 -1.02 -16.47
C LEU A 7 21.82 -1.94 -17.64
N THR A 8 23.09 -2.07 -17.94
CA THR A 8 23.59 -2.90 -19.03
C THR A 8 24.20 -4.19 -18.47
N TYR A 9 23.77 -5.34 -18.99
CA TYR A 9 24.35 -6.65 -18.70
C TYR A 9 24.84 -7.32 -19.98
N LYS A 10 26.09 -7.79 -20.00
CA LYS A 10 26.66 -8.55 -21.12
C LYS A 10 26.55 -10.05 -20.85
N ILE A 11 25.94 -10.78 -21.76
CA ILE A 11 25.64 -12.20 -21.63
C ILE A 11 26.17 -12.95 -22.86
N LYS A 12 26.91 -14.03 -22.60
CA LYS A 12 27.32 -14.98 -23.64
C LYS A 12 26.28 -16.07 -23.83
N ALA A 13 25.78 -16.23 -25.04
CA ALA A 13 24.74 -17.19 -25.36
C ALA A 13 24.76 -17.60 -26.85
N LYS A 14 24.10 -18.70 -27.19
CA LYS A 14 23.98 -19.18 -28.57
C LYS A 14 22.83 -18.52 -29.31
N SER A 15 21.86 -17.96 -28.59
CA SER A 15 20.74 -17.19 -29.14
C SER A 15 20.32 -16.06 -28.20
N GLN A 16 19.57 -15.09 -28.75
CA GLN A 16 18.95 -14.02 -27.96
C GLN A 16 18.02 -14.58 -26.86
N GLU A 17 17.27 -15.63 -27.17
CA GLU A 17 16.37 -16.30 -26.22
C GLU A 17 17.15 -16.91 -25.05
N GLU A 18 18.26 -17.59 -25.34
CA GLU A 18 19.13 -18.15 -24.31
C GLU A 18 19.79 -17.05 -23.47
N ALA A 19 20.18 -15.92 -24.09
CA ALA A 19 20.72 -14.77 -23.37
C ALA A 19 19.71 -14.20 -22.37
N VAL A 20 18.44 -14.06 -22.77
CA VAL A 20 17.35 -13.61 -21.89
C VAL A 20 17.16 -14.58 -20.73
N ILE A 21 17.07 -15.89 -20.99
CA ILE A 21 16.88 -16.91 -19.94
C ILE A 21 18.05 -16.87 -18.94
N LYS A 22 19.29 -16.82 -19.43
CA LYS A 22 20.49 -16.70 -18.59
C LYS A 22 20.46 -15.43 -17.75
N ALA A 23 20.04 -14.31 -18.32
CA ALA A 23 19.98 -13.04 -17.60
C ALA A 23 18.90 -13.04 -16.51
N LEU A 24 17.70 -13.55 -16.81
CA LEU A 24 16.61 -13.70 -15.83
C LEU A 24 17.04 -14.59 -14.66
N LYS A 25 17.72 -15.70 -14.95
CA LYS A 25 18.19 -16.66 -13.95
C LYS A 25 19.33 -16.11 -13.10
N ASN A 26 20.33 -15.48 -13.72
CA ASN A 26 21.55 -15.05 -13.03
C ASN A 26 21.36 -13.76 -12.21
N TYR A 27 20.43 -12.89 -12.63
CA TYR A 27 20.26 -11.56 -12.03
C TYR A 27 18.87 -11.31 -11.41
N ASN A 28 18.02 -12.34 -11.37
CA ASN A 28 16.76 -12.38 -10.63
C ASN A 28 15.80 -11.20 -10.91
N PHE A 29 15.66 -10.80 -12.18
CA PHE A 29 14.70 -9.80 -12.62
C PHE A 29 13.59 -10.41 -13.48
N LYS A 30 12.41 -9.76 -13.56
CA LYS A 30 11.30 -10.19 -14.43
C LYS A 30 11.52 -9.75 -15.87
N LYS A 31 11.04 -10.53 -16.85
CA LYS A 31 11.13 -10.25 -18.30
C LYS A 31 10.60 -8.87 -18.67
N GLU A 32 9.57 -8.40 -17.97
CA GLU A 32 8.93 -7.08 -18.12
C GLU A 32 9.88 -5.89 -17.90
N LYS A 33 11.04 -6.10 -17.26
CA LYS A 33 12.02 -5.04 -16.99
C LYS A 33 13.07 -4.87 -18.10
N ILE A 34 13.10 -5.76 -19.09
CA ILE A 34 14.01 -5.66 -20.23
C ILE A 34 13.50 -4.55 -21.16
N VAL A 35 14.31 -3.51 -21.34
CA VAL A 35 13.98 -2.34 -22.17
C VAL A 35 14.49 -2.53 -23.60
N GLU A 36 15.68 -3.09 -23.74
CA GLU A 36 16.33 -3.28 -25.02
C GLU A 36 17.30 -4.46 -24.96
N ILE A 37 17.45 -5.18 -26.08
CA ILE A 37 18.43 -6.24 -26.25
C ILE A 37 19.21 -5.93 -27.53
N VAL A 38 20.53 -5.80 -27.42
CA VAL A 38 21.43 -5.52 -28.55
C VAL A 38 22.34 -6.73 -28.75
N GLU A 39 22.35 -7.29 -29.95
CA GLU A 39 23.32 -8.33 -30.33
C GLU A 39 24.64 -7.66 -30.69
N ILE A 40 25.69 -7.89 -29.90
CA ILE A 40 27.03 -7.34 -30.15
C ILE A 40 27.77 -8.25 -31.13
N THR A 41 27.75 -9.56 -30.88
CA THR A 41 28.39 -10.54 -31.75
C THR A 41 27.49 -11.75 -31.96
N LYS A 42 27.37 -12.17 -33.23
CA LYS A 42 26.58 -13.34 -33.60
C LYS A 42 27.30 -14.62 -33.20
N ALA A 43 26.55 -15.59 -32.68
CA ALA A 43 27.07 -16.93 -32.46
C ALA A 43 27.46 -17.56 -33.81
N THR A 44 28.71 -18.01 -33.93
CA THR A 44 29.23 -18.61 -35.16
C THR A 44 29.51 -20.09 -34.96
N SER A 45 29.18 -20.89 -35.98
CA SER A 45 29.58 -22.29 -36.06
C SER A 45 30.68 -22.43 -37.10
N PHE A 46 31.89 -22.83 -36.70
CA PHE A 46 32.95 -23.13 -37.66
C PHE A 46 32.88 -24.63 -38.00
N PHE A 47 32.68 -24.93 -39.29
CA PHE A 47 32.62 -26.29 -39.84
C PHE A 47 31.56 -27.24 -39.22
N GLY A 48 30.53 -26.75 -38.52
CA GLY A 48 29.49 -27.59 -37.92
C GLY A 48 29.88 -28.30 -36.61
N PHE A 49 31.16 -28.23 -36.21
CA PHE A 49 31.69 -28.94 -35.03
C PHE A 49 32.04 -28.00 -33.86
N PHE A 50 32.42 -26.75 -34.14
CA PHE A 50 32.80 -25.78 -33.10
C PHE A 50 31.76 -24.66 -33.00
N LYS A 51 30.98 -24.64 -31.91
CA LYS A 51 30.00 -23.58 -31.60
C LYS A 51 30.64 -22.54 -30.69
N LYS A 52 30.78 -21.30 -31.18
CA LYS A 52 31.19 -20.15 -30.37
C LYS A 52 29.95 -19.34 -29.99
N ASP A 53 29.77 -19.10 -28.70
CA ASP A 53 28.71 -18.24 -28.19
C ASP A 53 28.87 -16.81 -28.72
N GLY A 54 27.74 -16.18 -29.04
CA GLY A 54 27.65 -14.75 -29.29
C GLY A 54 27.57 -13.95 -27.99
N GLU A 55 27.69 -12.63 -28.08
CA GLU A 55 27.59 -11.71 -26.96
C GLU A 55 26.39 -10.78 -27.15
N TYR A 56 25.54 -10.72 -26.13
CA TYR A 56 24.32 -9.93 -26.10
C TYR A 56 24.37 -8.94 -24.96
N GLU A 57 23.97 -7.70 -25.24
CA GLU A 57 23.81 -6.65 -24.26
C GLU A 57 22.32 -6.49 -23.92
N ILE A 58 21.97 -6.72 -22.66
CA ILE A 58 20.59 -6.62 -22.18
C ILE A 58 20.50 -5.37 -21.32
N GLN A 59 19.75 -4.39 -21.80
CA GLN A 59 19.42 -3.18 -21.05
C GLN A 59 18.15 -3.41 -20.24
N VAL A 60 18.26 -3.22 -18.93
CA VAL A 60 17.16 -3.36 -17.98
C VAL A 60 16.79 -1.99 -17.44
N GLY A 61 15.50 -1.66 -17.48
CA GLY A 61 14.95 -0.41 -16.95
C GLY A 61 15.02 -0.39 -15.43
N LYS A 62 15.78 0.55 -14.86
CA LYS A 62 16.03 0.65 -13.41
C LYS A 62 14.91 1.35 -12.62
N THR A 63 13.72 1.53 -13.20
CA THR A 63 12.69 2.43 -12.64
C THR A 63 12.02 1.91 -11.36
N VAL A 64 12.07 0.61 -11.07
CA VAL A 64 11.31 0.04 -9.95
C VAL A 64 12.08 0.15 -8.62
N LYS A 65 13.36 -0.26 -8.55
CA LYS A 65 14.10 -0.29 -7.26
C LYS A 65 14.58 1.08 -6.74
N ILE A 66 14.99 2.01 -7.61
CA ILE A 66 15.52 3.32 -7.15
C ILE A 66 14.40 4.26 -6.72
N VAL A 67 13.29 4.26 -7.46
CA VAL A 67 12.16 5.16 -7.19
C VAL A 67 11.43 4.73 -5.92
N GLU A 68 11.21 3.42 -5.74
CA GLU A 68 10.66 2.83 -4.50
C GLU A 68 11.50 3.25 -3.29
N THR A 69 12.82 3.02 -3.28
CA THR A 69 13.69 3.41 -2.15
C THR A 69 13.69 4.92 -1.88
N LYS A 70 13.60 5.77 -2.92
CA LYS A 70 13.55 7.22 -2.72
C LYS A 70 12.24 7.67 -2.06
N ILE A 71 11.11 7.10 -2.49
CA ILE A 71 9.79 7.43 -1.94
C ILE A 71 9.65 6.87 -0.52
N GLU A 72 10.11 5.63 -0.30
CA GLU A 72 10.18 5.00 1.01
C GLU A 72 10.93 5.88 2.00
N ASN A 73 12.17 6.27 1.67
CA ASN A 73 12.99 7.10 2.55
C ASN A 73 12.30 8.43 2.87
N MET A 74 11.73 9.10 1.87
CA MET A 74 11.01 10.36 2.09
C MET A 74 9.82 10.18 3.05
N VAL A 75 9.03 9.12 2.89
CA VAL A 75 7.88 8.83 3.78
C VAL A 75 8.34 8.49 5.18
N VAL A 76 9.38 7.67 5.32
CA VAL A 76 9.95 7.27 6.62
C VAL A 76 10.52 8.48 7.35
N GLU A 77 11.37 9.29 6.70
CA GLU A 77 11.95 10.50 7.28
C GLU A 77 10.86 11.48 7.76
N THR A 78 9.83 11.71 6.95
CA THR A 78 8.71 12.59 7.31
C THR A 78 7.90 12.04 8.49
N ALA A 79 7.66 10.73 8.51
CA ALA A 79 6.93 10.07 9.59
C ALA A 79 7.74 10.07 10.89
N GLU A 80 9.05 9.82 10.83
CA GLU A 80 9.96 9.92 11.98
C GLU A 80 9.99 11.33 12.55
N GLU A 81 10.12 12.36 11.70
CA GLU A 81 10.09 13.75 12.15
C GLU A 81 8.76 14.07 12.87
N LEU A 82 7.63 13.62 12.33
CA LEU A 82 6.31 13.85 12.93
C LEU A 82 6.17 13.13 14.27
N LEU A 83 6.60 11.86 14.37
CA LEU A 83 6.60 11.10 15.62
C LEU A 83 7.49 11.74 16.68
N ASN A 84 8.69 12.19 16.29
CA ASN A 84 9.62 12.91 17.17
C ASN A 84 9.01 14.21 17.70
N LYS A 85 8.34 15.01 16.85
CA LYS A 85 7.63 16.22 17.29
C LYS A 85 6.45 15.92 18.22
N MET A 86 5.85 14.74 18.11
CA MET A 86 4.81 14.26 19.02
C MET A 86 5.39 13.69 20.33
N GLY A 87 6.71 13.51 20.42
CA GLY A 87 7.38 12.89 21.57
C GLY A 87 7.12 11.40 21.70
N LEU A 88 6.85 10.71 20.59
CA LEU A 88 6.55 9.27 20.57
C LEU A 88 7.73 8.46 20.06
N VAL A 89 8.04 7.38 20.76
CA VAL A 89 9.11 6.44 20.42
C VAL A 89 8.52 5.22 19.74
N LEU A 90 8.49 5.25 18.40
CA LEU A 90 7.96 4.18 17.57
C LEU A 90 8.90 3.85 16.42
N ASN A 91 9.06 2.57 16.15
CA ASN A 91 9.77 2.08 14.98
C ASN A 91 8.83 2.05 13.78
N ILE A 92 9.35 2.39 12.60
CA ILE A 92 8.63 2.37 11.34
C ILE A 92 9.12 1.19 10.49
N LYS A 93 8.19 0.38 10.00
CA LYS A 93 8.46 -0.67 9.02
C LYS A 93 7.67 -0.41 7.75
N VAL A 94 8.35 -0.32 6.62
CA VAL A 94 7.68 -0.30 5.32
C VAL A 94 7.20 -1.72 5.00
N LEU A 95 5.89 -1.91 4.86
CA LEU A 95 5.30 -3.19 4.47
C LEU A 95 5.12 -3.29 2.95
N GLU A 96 4.88 -2.15 2.31
CA GLU A 96 4.64 -2.09 0.88
C GLU A 96 5.01 -0.71 0.32
N ALA A 97 5.66 -0.69 -0.84
CA ALA A 97 5.96 0.53 -1.57
C ALA A 97 5.73 0.31 -3.07
N ARG A 98 5.06 1.27 -3.70
CA ARG A 98 4.75 1.34 -5.14
C ARG A 98 4.81 2.81 -5.56
N ASP A 99 4.82 3.08 -6.87
CA ASP A 99 5.04 4.42 -7.47
C ASP A 99 4.32 5.60 -6.77
N HIS A 100 3.04 5.42 -6.38
CA HIS A 100 2.25 6.44 -5.69
C HIS A 100 1.60 5.95 -4.38
N TYR A 101 2.13 4.89 -3.78
CA TYR A 101 1.56 4.31 -2.57
C TYR A 101 2.63 3.73 -1.65
N VAL A 102 2.55 4.04 -0.36
CA VAL A 102 3.38 3.42 0.68
C VAL A 102 2.50 2.98 1.85
N LEU A 103 2.68 1.75 2.31
CA LEU A 103 2.13 1.24 3.56
C LEU A 103 3.25 1.13 4.59
N ILE A 104 3.11 1.88 5.68
CA ILE A 104 3.98 1.77 6.85
C ILE A 104 3.24 1.12 8.02
N ASN A 105 3.98 0.37 8.82
CA ASN A 105 3.53 -0.18 10.08
C ASN A 105 4.37 0.38 11.22
N LEU A 106 3.71 0.98 12.19
CA LEU A 106 4.34 1.46 13.42
C LEU A 106 4.33 0.35 14.48
N CYS A 107 5.41 0.26 15.25
CA CYS A 107 5.53 -0.67 16.36
C CYS A 107 6.47 -0.11 17.45
N GLY A 108 6.10 -0.27 18.72
CA GLY A 108 6.89 0.17 19.86
C GLY A 108 6.05 0.33 21.13
N GLU A 109 6.65 0.89 22.17
CA GLU A 109 6.01 1.03 23.48
C GLU A 109 4.83 2.01 23.45
N ASP A 110 4.91 3.05 22.60
CA ASP A 110 3.87 4.08 22.45
C ASP A 110 2.71 3.69 21.51
N ASN A 111 2.58 2.41 21.15
CA ASN A 111 1.52 1.92 20.25
C ASN A 111 0.12 2.36 20.72
N GLY A 112 -0.14 2.28 22.04
CA GLY A 112 -1.42 2.70 22.61
C GLY A 112 -1.72 4.19 22.41
N ILE A 113 -0.69 5.04 22.49
CA ILE A 113 -0.80 6.50 22.38
C ILE A 113 -1.09 6.89 20.92
N ILE A 114 -0.33 6.34 19.96
CA ILE A 114 -0.52 6.64 18.54
C ILE A 114 -1.84 6.08 18.01
N ILE A 115 -2.31 4.94 18.51
CA ILE A 115 -3.66 4.44 18.19
C ILE A 115 -4.69 5.44 18.71
N GLY A 116 -4.58 5.81 19.97
CA GLY A 116 -5.51 6.72 20.65
C GLY A 116 -6.94 6.19 20.70
N LYS A 117 -7.88 7.04 21.14
CA LYS A 117 -9.27 6.62 21.37
C LYS A 117 -9.95 6.15 20.09
N LYS A 118 -10.17 4.84 19.97
CA LYS A 118 -10.81 4.20 18.79
C LYS A 118 -10.06 4.49 17.47
N GLY A 119 -8.74 4.64 17.50
CA GLY A 119 -7.94 4.91 16.30
C GLY A 119 -7.92 6.36 15.84
N LYS A 120 -8.48 7.31 16.61
CA LYS A 120 -8.57 8.72 16.19
C LYS A 120 -7.19 9.37 16.00
N THR A 121 -6.24 9.10 16.89
CA THR A 121 -4.89 9.67 16.79
C THR A 121 -4.19 9.12 15.54
N LEU A 122 -4.30 7.80 15.30
CA LEU A 122 -3.73 7.16 14.12
C LEU A 122 -4.29 7.73 12.82
N ASN A 123 -5.62 7.94 12.75
CA ASN A 123 -6.26 8.54 11.58
C ASN A 123 -5.80 9.98 11.35
N SER A 124 -5.61 10.77 12.42
CA SER A 124 -5.08 12.13 12.31
C SER A 124 -3.62 12.14 11.88
N PHE A 125 -2.81 11.23 12.41
CA PHE A 125 -1.41 11.06 12.02
C PHE A 125 -1.30 10.70 10.54
N GLU A 126 -2.04 9.70 10.07
CA GLU A 126 -2.09 9.33 8.64
C GLU A 126 -2.53 10.51 7.77
N TYR A 127 -3.54 11.27 8.20
CA TYR A 127 -3.99 12.46 7.48
C TYR A 127 -2.90 13.53 7.35
N LEU A 128 -2.21 13.84 8.44
CA LEU A 128 -1.10 14.80 8.44
C LEU A 128 0.03 14.32 7.55
N LEU A 129 0.41 13.04 7.66
CA LEU A 129 1.46 12.44 6.85
C LEU A 129 1.13 12.51 5.35
N ASN A 130 -0.11 12.21 4.95
CA ASN A 130 -0.56 12.39 3.56
C ASN A 130 -0.54 13.85 3.10
N SER A 131 -0.83 14.80 4.00
CA SER A 131 -0.78 16.24 3.69
C SER A 131 0.67 16.72 3.44
N LEU A 132 1.64 16.14 4.15
CA LEU A 132 3.07 16.41 3.98
C LEU A 132 3.63 15.70 2.73
N CYS A 133 3.29 14.43 2.53
CA CYS A 133 3.77 13.60 1.43
C CYS A 133 2.87 13.65 0.18
N LYS A 134 2.59 14.85 -0.35
CA LYS A 134 1.55 15.07 -1.40
C LYS A 134 1.65 14.24 -2.68
N SER A 135 2.84 13.75 -3.04
CA SER A 135 3.09 12.96 -4.26
C SER A 135 2.82 11.46 -4.10
N VAL A 136 2.50 11.00 -2.89
CA VAL A 136 2.34 9.59 -2.56
C VAL A 136 1.20 9.43 -1.57
N LYS A 137 0.33 8.44 -1.81
CA LYS A 137 -0.67 8.07 -0.81
C LYS A 137 0.00 7.22 0.26
N VAL A 138 -0.08 7.65 1.51
CA VAL A 138 0.48 6.90 2.65
C VAL A 138 -0.64 6.22 3.42
N GLU A 139 -0.51 4.93 3.68
CA GLU A 139 -1.35 4.20 4.63
C GLU A 139 -0.51 3.84 5.86
N VAL A 140 -1.07 4.04 7.05
CA VAL A 140 -0.38 3.77 8.32
C VAL A 140 -1.18 2.74 9.12
N ASP A 141 -0.55 1.64 9.51
CA ASP A 141 -1.13 0.70 10.47
C ASP A 141 -0.26 0.60 11.73
N VAL A 142 -0.86 0.06 12.80
CA VAL A 142 -0.17 -0.20 14.07
C VAL A 142 -0.48 -1.63 14.46
N GLU A 143 0.43 -2.55 14.13
CA GLU A 143 0.36 -3.97 14.52
C GLU A 143 -0.99 -4.63 14.22
N GLY A 144 -1.56 -4.37 13.04
CA GLY A 144 -2.84 -4.94 12.63
C GLY A 144 -4.07 -4.31 13.30
N PHE A 145 -3.93 -3.17 13.99
CA PHE A 145 -5.01 -2.47 14.65
C PHE A 145 -6.20 -2.23 13.72
N LYS A 146 -5.98 -1.81 12.47
CA LYS A 146 -7.06 -1.53 11.51
C LYS A 146 -7.93 -2.75 11.22
N ALA A 147 -7.33 -3.94 11.11
CA ALA A 147 -8.06 -5.18 10.89
C ALA A 147 -8.94 -5.54 12.10
N LYS A 148 -8.35 -5.49 13.31
CA LYS A 148 -9.07 -5.71 14.57
C LYS A 148 -10.18 -4.69 14.76
N ARG A 149 -9.93 -3.42 14.43
CA ARG A 149 -10.92 -2.34 14.48
C ARG A 149 -12.09 -2.61 13.55
N ALA A 150 -11.83 -3.08 12.34
CA ALA A 150 -12.88 -3.44 11.38
C ALA A 150 -13.81 -4.53 11.93
N GLU A 151 -13.28 -5.55 12.60
CA GLU A 151 -14.08 -6.58 13.28
C GLU A 151 -14.98 -5.98 14.37
N THR A 152 -14.43 -5.16 15.27
CA THR A 152 -15.22 -4.51 16.32
C THR A 152 -16.34 -3.61 15.77
N LEU A 153 -16.13 -3.01 14.60
CA LEU A 153 -17.13 -2.19 13.92
C LEU A 153 -18.26 -3.05 13.32
N ARG A 154 -17.94 -4.23 12.79
CA ARG A 154 -18.96 -5.17 12.30
C ARG A 154 -19.87 -5.61 13.44
N ASP A 155 -19.30 -5.93 14.60
CA ASP A 155 -20.08 -6.32 15.78
C ASP A 155 -20.94 -5.16 16.30
N LEU A 156 -20.36 -3.95 16.37
CA LEU A 156 -21.10 -2.74 16.71
C LEU A 156 -22.28 -2.52 15.75
N ALA A 157 -22.07 -2.70 14.44
CA ALA A 157 -23.11 -2.52 13.44
C ALA A 157 -24.28 -3.50 13.65
N ARG A 158 -24.00 -4.81 13.85
CA ARG A 158 -25.04 -5.81 14.13
C ARG A 158 -25.84 -5.45 15.39
N LYS A 159 -25.13 -5.10 16.48
CA LYS A 159 -25.76 -4.70 17.74
C LYS A 159 -26.64 -3.46 17.60
N MET A 160 -26.20 -2.46 16.83
CA MET A 160 -26.98 -1.23 16.62
C MET A 160 -28.16 -1.44 15.68
N ALA A 161 -28.03 -2.33 14.68
CA ALA A 161 -29.13 -2.75 13.83
C ALA A 161 -30.24 -3.42 14.64
N GLU A 162 -29.89 -4.44 15.43
CA GLU A 162 -30.82 -5.14 16.32
C GLU A 162 -31.49 -4.18 17.31
N LYS A 163 -30.71 -3.26 17.90
CA LYS A 163 -31.26 -2.22 18.78
C LYS A 163 -32.31 -1.37 18.07
N SER A 164 -32.04 -0.93 16.84
CA SER A 164 -32.99 -0.11 16.08
C SER A 164 -34.24 -0.91 15.71
N LEU A 165 -34.12 -2.19 15.35
CA LEU A 165 -35.25 -3.08 15.08
C LEU A 165 -36.13 -3.28 16.31
N ASN A 166 -35.54 -3.62 17.45
CA ASN A 166 -36.27 -3.97 18.66
C ASN A 166 -36.95 -2.76 19.31
N THR A 167 -36.30 -1.60 19.25
CA THR A 167 -36.81 -0.39 19.91
C THR A 167 -37.66 0.49 18.99
N ASN A 168 -37.65 0.23 17.69
CA ASN A 168 -38.26 1.08 16.66
C ASN A 168 -37.75 2.54 16.71
N LYS A 169 -36.57 2.79 17.30
CA LYS A 169 -35.96 4.12 17.46
C LYS A 169 -34.75 4.29 16.55
N ILE A 170 -34.49 5.56 16.19
CA ILE A 170 -33.30 5.97 15.47
C ILE A 170 -32.06 5.77 16.36
N VAL A 171 -31.02 5.17 15.81
CA VAL A 171 -29.72 4.97 16.47
C VAL A 171 -28.66 5.84 15.79
N LYS A 172 -28.01 6.71 16.56
CA LYS A 172 -26.89 7.54 16.10
C LYS A 172 -25.58 6.98 16.66
N LEU A 173 -24.60 6.75 15.79
CA LEU A 173 -23.27 6.30 16.19
C LEU A 173 -22.33 7.48 16.42
N ASN A 174 -21.17 7.20 17.03
CA ASN A 174 -20.11 8.20 17.16
C ASN A 174 -19.54 8.57 15.78
N PRO A 175 -19.01 9.80 15.60
CA PRO A 175 -18.28 10.17 14.39
C PRO A 175 -17.11 9.23 14.11
N MET A 176 -16.92 8.88 12.84
CA MET A 176 -15.87 7.96 12.40
C MET A 176 -15.46 8.24 10.94
N PRO A 177 -14.22 7.88 10.52
CA PRO A 177 -13.75 8.11 9.16
C PRO A 177 -14.60 7.40 8.09
N PRO A 178 -14.55 7.84 6.82
CA PRO A 178 -15.31 7.24 5.72
C PRO A 178 -15.15 5.71 5.61
N ARG A 179 -13.93 5.18 5.82
CA ARG A 179 -13.66 3.73 5.78
C ARG A 179 -14.44 2.97 6.86
N GLU A 180 -14.47 3.49 8.08
CA GLU A 180 -15.23 2.88 9.18
C GLU A 180 -16.74 2.97 8.93
N ARG A 181 -17.22 4.11 8.43
CA ARG A 181 -18.63 4.33 8.07
C ARG A 181 -19.10 3.33 7.02
N LYS A 182 -18.27 3.03 6.02
CA LYS A 182 -18.56 2.05 4.98
C LYS A 182 -18.81 0.66 5.57
N ILE A 183 -17.99 0.23 6.54
CA ILE A 183 -18.17 -1.06 7.22
C ILE A 183 -19.53 -1.14 7.91
N ILE A 184 -19.94 -0.08 8.62
CA ILE A 184 -21.25 -0.03 9.26
C ILE A 184 -22.37 -0.15 8.23
N HIS A 185 -22.30 0.66 7.15
CA HIS A 185 -23.28 0.62 6.06
C HIS A 185 -23.42 -0.78 5.45
N GLU A 186 -22.29 -1.43 5.12
CA GLU A 186 -22.28 -2.77 4.53
C GLU A 186 -22.96 -3.83 5.41
N ILE A 187 -22.81 -3.73 6.73
CA ILE A 187 -23.47 -4.66 7.66
C ILE A 187 -24.95 -4.32 7.82
N VAL A 188 -25.30 -3.05 8.01
CA VAL A 188 -26.70 -2.62 8.24
C VAL A 188 -27.56 -2.85 6.99
N ASN A 189 -27.01 -2.68 5.79
CA ASN A 189 -27.73 -2.91 4.53
C ASN A 189 -28.18 -4.36 4.32
N LYS A 190 -27.69 -5.32 5.12
CA LYS A 190 -28.16 -6.71 5.10
C LYS A 190 -29.53 -6.89 5.77
N TYR A 191 -29.97 -5.92 6.57
CA TYR A 191 -31.26 -5.93 7.25
C TYR A 191 -32.30 -5.20 6.36
N LYS A 192 -33.29 -5.93 5.86
CA LYS A 192 -34.23 -5.43 4.84
C LYS A 192 -35.10 -4.27 5.36
N GLU A 193 -35.34 -4.24 6.65
CA GLU A 193 -36.21 -3.32 7.38
C GLU A 193 -35.48 -2.04 7.82
N LEU A 194 -34.16 -1.97 7.66
CA LEU A 194 -33.34 -0.84 8.10
C LEU A 194 -32.80 -0.01 6.93
N ASP A 195 -32.64 1.27 7.19
CA ASP A 195 -31.97 2.24 6.33
C ASP A 195 -30.82 2.90 7.11
N THR A 196 -29.79 3.32 6.39
CA THR A 196 -28.58 3.88 6.98
C THR A 196 -28.00 4.99 6.11
N PHE A 197 -27.65 6.11 6.73
CA PHE A 197 -27.04 7.25 6.04
C PHE A 197 -26.02 7.95 6.94
N SER A 198 -25.15 8.77 6.33
CA SER A 198 -24.15 9.55 7.06
C SER A 198 -24.54 11.01 7.16
N GLU A 199 -24.60 11.55 8.38
CA GLU A 199 -25.01 12.93 8.68
C GLU A 199 -23.83 13.74 9.28
N GLY A 200 -23.81 15.05 9.02
CA GLY A 200 -22.74 15.96 9.44
C GLY A 200 -21.60 16.11 8.42
N ARG A 201 -20.54 16.84 8.81
CA ARG A 201 -19.32 17.08 8.01
C ARG A 201 -18.10 16.48 8.69
N ASP A 202 -17.19 15.90 7.91
CA ASP A 202 -15.95 15.34 8.44
C ASP A 202 -15.14 16.46 9.16
N PRO A 203 -14.49 16.16 10.31
CA PRO A 203 -14.36 14.87 10.98
C PRO A 203 -15.51 14.51 11.95
N LYS A 204 -16.54 15.36 12.06
CA LYS A 204 -17.70 15.15 12.95
C LYS A 204 -18.84 14.35 12.28
N ARG A 205 -18.62 13.81 11.09
CA ARG A 205 -19.62 13.05 10.34
C ARG A 205 -19.85 11.67 10.96
N TYR A 206 -21.11 11.28 11.12
CA TYR A 206 -21.53 10.09 11.86
C TYR A 206 -22.60 9.29 11.11
N ILE A 207 -22.88 8.07 11.58
CA ILE A 207 -23.89 7.17 10.98
C ILE A 207 -25.21 7.26 11.75
N VAL A 208 -26.30 7.30 10.99
CA VAL A 208 -27.66 7.17 11.48
C VAL A 208 -28.25 5.88 10.93
N ILE A 209 -28.80 5.05 11.82
CA ILE A 209 -29.55 3.84 11.49
C ILE A 209 -31.00 4.06 11.90
N LYS A 210 -31.94 3.77 11.02
CA LYS A 210 -33.39 3.87 11.28
C LYS A 210 -34.13 2.74 10.59
N ARG A 211 -35.36 2.48 11.00
CA ARG A 211 -36.27 1.64 10.21
C ARG A 211 -36.72 2.34 8.94
N LYS A 212 -36.94 1.55 7.89
CA LYS A 212 -37.61 2.00 6.66
C LYS A 212 -39.04 2.40 6.99
N LYS A 213 -39.52 3.42 6.30
CA LYS A 213 -40.94 3.77 6.29
C LYS A 213 -41.72 2.77 5.45
#